data_AF-A0AAN9JP53-F1
#
_entry.id   AF-A0AAN9JP53-F1
#
_cell.length_a   1.000
_cell.length_b   1.000
_cell.length_c   1.000
_cell.angle_alpha   90.00
_cell.angle_beta   90.00
_cell.angle_gamma   90.00
#
_symmetry.space_group_name_H-M   'P 1'
#
loop_
_entity.id
_entity.type
_entity.pdbx_description
1 polymer ?
#
loop_
_entity_poly.entity_id
_entity_poly.type
_entity_poly.pdbx_seq_one_letter_code
_entity_poly.pdbx_strand_id
1 'polypeptide(L)'
;MEGPYHDYLESQMRKQVFLAGPVLPNPPTSVLEEKWATWLGSFKPKTVIFCALGSECILKSNQFQELLLGFELTGMPFLAALKPPIGAETINSALPEGFNENKGKRGGSCRLKSDSAAVKLILNYK
;
A
#
# COMPACT_ATOMS: atom_id res chain seq x y z
N MET A 1 -6.49 23.37 0.33
CA MET A 1 -5.52 22.90 -0.66
C MET A 1 -6.05 23.10 -2.08
N GLU A 2 -7.29 22.71 -2.36
CA GLU A 2 -7.88 22.78 -3.73
C GLU A 2 -8.48 24.12 -4.16
N GLY A 3 -8.52 25.16 -3.30
CA GLY A 3 -9.21 26.44 -3.56
C GLY A 3 -8.83 27.11 -4.89
N PRO A 4 -7.54 27.29 -5.22
CA PRO A 4 -7.14 27.89 -6.49
C PRO A 4 -7.61 27.11 -7.73
N TYR A 5 -7.70 25.77 -7.64
CA TYR A 5 -8.17 24.93 -8.75
C TYR A 5 -9.69 25.00 -8.93
N HIS A 6 -10.42 25.10 -7.81
CA HIS A 6 -11.85 25.34 -7.80
C HIS A 6 -12.21 26.62 -8.57
N ASP A 7 -11.59 27.74 -8.20
CA ASP A 7 -11.87 29.05 -8.80
C ASP A 7 -11.54 29.06 -10.30
N TYR A 8 -10.43 28.41 -10.67
CA TYR A 8 -10.05 28.22 -12.06
C TYR A 8 -11.13 27.45 -12.84
N LEU A 9 -11.60 26.31 -12.31
CA LEU A 9 -12.62 25.49 -12.97
C LEU A 9 -13.95 26.21 -13.12
N GLU A 10 -14.41 26.93 -12.09
CA GLU A 10 -15.64 27.74 -12.19
C GLU A 10 -15.53 28.80 -13.29
N SER A 11 -14.39 29.48 -13.38
CA SER A 11 -14.15 30.51 -14.40
C SER A 11 -14.16 29.95 -15.82
N GLN A 12 -13.53 28.78 -16.04
CA GLN A 12 -13.42 28.16 -17.36
C GLN A 12 -14.72 27.50 -17.79
N MET A 13 -15.39 26.81 -16.87
CA MET A 13 -16.60 26.04 -17.18
C MET A 13 -17.87 26.91 -17.16
N ARG A 14 -17.81 28.12 -16.60
CA ARG A 14 -18.96 29.03 -16.40
C ARG A 14 -20.13 28.33 -15.71
N LYS A 15 -19.80 27.45 -14.77
CA LYS A 15 -20.73 26.64 -13.98
C LYS A 15 -20.22 26.59 -12.55
N GLN A 16 -21.14 26.56 -11.61
CA GLN A 16 -20.83 26.38 -10.19
C GLN A 16 -20.17 25.00 -9.98
N VAL A 17 -19.07 24.97 -9.24
CA VAL A 17 -18.35 23.74 -8.88
C VAL A 17 -18.67 23.41 -7.42
N PHE A 18 -19.18 22.19 -7.18
CA PHE A 18 -19.48 21.73 -5.83
C PHE A 18 -18.36 20.83 -5.32
N LEU A 19 -17.72 21.25 -4.23
CA LEU A 19 -16.70 20.45 -3.54
C LEU A 19 -17.39 19.43 -2.62
N ALA A 20 -17.82 18.30 -3.19
CA ALA A 20 -18.54 17.25 -2.47
C ALA A 20 -17.67 16.41 -1.50
N GLY A 21 -16.39 16.77 -1.33
CA GLY A 21 -15.46 16.07 -0.47
C GLY A 21 -15.11 14.67 -0.95
N PRO A 22 -14.27 13.94 -0.19
CA PRO A 22 -13.98 12.54 -0.48
C PRO A 22 -15.26 11.72 -0.34
N VAL A 23 -15.63 11.01 -1.40
CA VAL A 23 -16.72 10.04 -1.36
C VAL A 23 -16.30 8.91 -0.41
N LEU A 24 -17.03 8.76 0.69
CA LEU A 24 -16.76 7.68 1.63
C LEU A 24 -17.02 6.33 0.95
N PRO A 25 -16.07 5.38 1.04
CA PRO A 25 -16.32 4.04 0.54
C PRO A 25 -17.45 3.40 1.34
N ASN A 26 -18.21 2.51 0.69
CA ASN A 26 -19.15 1.67 1.42
C ASN A 26 -18.41 0.84 2.47
N PRO A 27 -19.03 0.55 3.62
CA PRO A 27 -18.44 -0.35 4.60
C PRO A 27 -18.05 -1.68 3.94
N PRO A 28 -16.91 -2.27 4.32
CA PRO A 28 -16.50 -3.55 3.77
C PRO A 28 -17.58 -4.61 4.06
N THR A 29 -18.00 -5.32 3.02
CA THR A 29 -19.01 -6.40 3.13
C THR A 29 -18.45 -7.70 3.68
N SER A 30 -17.13 -7.79 3.84
CA SER A 30 -16.45 -8.96 4.39
C SER A 30 -15.48 -8.60 5.51
N VAL A 31 -15.27 -9.58 6.40
CA VAL A 31 -14.40 -9.45 7.57
C VAL A 31 -12.94 -9.61 7.15
N LEU A 32 -12.05 -8.84 7.78
CA LEU A 32 -10.61 -9.02 7.62
C LEU A 32 -10.22 -10.45 8.02
N GLU A 33 -9.51 -11.15 7.13
CA GLU A 33 -9.07 -12.51 7.42
C GLU A 33 -8.30 -12.53 8.76
N GLU A 34 -8.62 -13.48 9.63
CA GLU A 34 -8.13 -13.55 11.01
C GLU A 34 -6.60 -13.44 11.10
N LYS A 35 -5.87 -14.06 10.16
CA LYS A 35 -4.41 -13.97 10.11
C LYS A 35 -3.88 -12.53 10.00
N TRP A 36 -4.58 -11.65 9.31
CA TRP A 36 -4.19 -10.25 9.16
C TRP A 36 -4.60 -9.42 10.37
N ALA A 37 -5.78 -9.68 10.93
CA ALA A 37 -6.22 -9.05 12.16
C ALA A 37 -5.25 -9.37 13.31
N THR A 38 -4.88 -10.64 13.47
CA THR A 38 -3.91 -11.09 14.47
C THR A 38 -2.51 -10.52 14.22
N TRP A 39 -2.04 -10.53 12.97
CA TRP A 39 -0.71 -9.98 12.64
C TRP A 39 -0.65 -8.46 12.89
N LEU A 40 -1.63 -7.68 12.41
CA LEU A 40 -1.69 -6.24 12.65
C LEU A 40 -1.86 -5.91 14.14
N GLY A 41 -2.70 -6.69 14.85
CA GLY A 41 -2.93 -6.56 16.28
C GLY A 41 -1.73 -6.89 17.15
N SER A 42 -0.71 -7.58 16.61
CA SER A 42 0.53 -7.88 17.33
C SER A 42 1.48 -6.67 17.48
N PHE A 43 1.22 -5.57 16.77
CA PHE A 43 2.06 -4.38 16.79
C PHE A 43 1.41 -3.20 17.53
N LYS A 44 2.26 -2.29 18.01
CA LYS A 44 1.78 -1.04 18.64
C LYS A 44 1.08 -0.15 17.59
N PRO A 45 0.11 0.67 18.00
CA PRO A 45 -0.51 1.64 17.10
C PRO A 45 0.54 2.53 16.40
N LYS A 46 0.35 2.78 15.10
CA LYS A 46 1.21 3.64 14.27
C LYS A 46 2.66 3.15 14.11
N THR A 47 2.95 1.87 14.33
CA THR A 47 4.31 1.31 14.14
C THR A 47 4.47 0.38 12.94
N VAL A 48 3.43 0.20 12.12
CA VAL A 48 3.47 -0.62 10.91
C VAL A 48 3.45 0.28 9.68
N ILE A 49 4.41 0.09 8.78
CA ILE A 49 4.42 0.77 7.49
C ILE A 49 3.42 0.06 6.57
N PHE A 50 2.48 0.81 6.02
CA PHE A 50 1.61 0.32 4.95
C PHE A 50 2.00 0.99 3.63
N CYS A 51 2.28 0.17 2.61
CA CYS A 51 2.64 0.66 1.28
C CYS A 51 1.72 0.03 0.22
N ALA A 52 1.04 0.88 -0.55
CA ALA A 52 0.28 0.48 -1.72
C ALA A 52 0.47 1.53 -2.81
N LEU A 53 0.87 1.10 -4.02
CA LEU A 53 1.11 2.00 -5.15
C LEU A 53 -0.09 2.06 -6.12
N GLY A 54 -1.28 1.70 -5.62
CA GLY A 54 -2.49 1.66 -6.42
C GLY A 54 -2.50 0.54 -7.46
N SER A 55 -3.57 0.48 -8.25
CA SER A 55 -3.78 -0.55 -9.26
C SER A 55 -3.03 -0.31 -10.56
N GLU A 56 -2.45 0.86 -10.79
CA GLU A 56 -1.85 1.21 -12.08
C GLU A 56 -0.33 1.29 -12.04
N CYS A 57 0.27 1.42 -10.85
CA CYS A 57 1.72 1.47 -10.73
C CYS A 57 2.32 0.07 -10.78
N ILE A 58 3.17 -0.18 -11.79
CA ILE A 58 4.01 -1.36 -11.89
C ILE A 58 5.47 -0.89 -11.88
N LEU A 59 6.24 -1.33 -10.89
CA LEU A 59 7.62 -0.92 -10.72
C LEU A 59 8.54 -1.65 -11.70
N LYS A 60 9.66 -1.00 -12.06
CA LYS A 60 10.80 -1.72 -12.64
C LYS A 60 11.46 -2.60 -11.57
N SER A 61 12.11 -3.69 -11.98
CA SER A 61 12.72 -4.65 -11.04
C SER A 61 13.70 -4.00 -10.06
N ASN A 62 14.54 -3.08 -10.54
CA ASN A 62 15.46 -2.35 -9.67
C ASN A 62 14.73 -1.48 -8.62
N GLN A 63 13.70 -0.73 -9.03
CA GLN A 63 12.90 0.10 -8.12
C GLN A 63 12.16 -0.74 -7.08
N PHE A 64 11.65 -1.90 -7.49
CA PHE A 64 10.99 -2.85 -6.60
C PHE A 64 11.98 -3.38 -5.55
N GLN A 65 13.18 -3.78 -5.95
CA GLN A 65 14.21 -4.27 -5.04
C GLN A 65 14.69 -3.19 -4.06
N GLU A 66 14.98 -1.97 -4.55
CA GLU A 66 15.37 -0.84 -3.71
C GLU A 66 14.28 -0.47 -2.69
N LEU A 67 13.00 -0.53 -3.08
CA LEU A 67 11.89 -0.31 -2.16
C LEU A 67 11.89 -1.33 -1.01
N LEU A 68 12.10 -2.61 -1.33
CA LEU A 68 12.13 -3.68 -0.34
C LEU A 68 13.33 -3.57 0.60
N LEU A 69 14.51 -3.29 0.05
CA LEU A 69 15.72 -3.02 0.84
C LEU A 69 15.53 -1.80 1.74
N GLY A 70 14.90 -0.73 1.23
CA GLY A 70 14.54 0.45 1.99
C GLY A 70 13.66 0.10 3.20
N PHE A 71 12.64 -0.74 3.03
CA PHE A 71 11.82 -1.22 4.16
C PHE A 71 12.64 -2.00 5.18
N GLU A 72 13.52 -2.90 4.73
CA GLU A 72 14.39 -3.66 5.62
C GLU A 72 15.32 -2.75 6.43
N LEU A 73 15.83 -1.68 5.83
CA LEU A 73 16.68 -0.69 6.50
C LEU A 73 15.93 0.09 7.59
N THR A 74 14.62 0.25 7.48
CA THR A 74 13.83 0.95 8.54
C THR A 74 13.79 0.17 9.85
N GLY A 75 13.98 -1.16 9.83
CA GLY A 75 13.77 -2.04 10.98
C GLY A 75 12.31 -2.08 11.48
N MET A 76 11.37 -1.50 10.73
CA MET A 76 9.95 -1.47 11.09
C MET A 76 9.20 -2.64 10.42
N PRO A 77 8.16 -3.19 11.07
CA PRO A 77 7.25 -4.10 10.39
C PRO A 77 6.53 -3.36 9.26
N PHE A 78 6.36 -4.02 8.13
CA PHE A 78 5.68 -3.44 6.99
C PHE A 78 4.77 -4.44 6.29
N LEU A 79 3.70 -3.89 5.71
CA LEU A 79 2.74 -4.57 4.88
C LEU A 79 2.69 -3.85 3.53
N ALA A 80 3.25 -4.50 2.50
CA ALA A 80 3.33 -3.92 1.16
C ALA A 80 2.44 -4.68 0.18
N ALA A 81 1.55 -3.92 -0.46
CA ALA A 81 0.63 -4.31 -1.51
C ALA A 81 1.19 -3.89 -2.86
N LEU A 82 2.01 -4.75 -3.46
CA LEU A 82 2.76 -4.43 -4.68
C LEU A 82 2.38 -5.40 -5.79
N LYS A 83 2.42 -4.93 -7.03
CA LYS A 83 2.32 -5.80 -8.20
C LYS A 83 3.69 -6.43 -8.50
N PRO A 84 3.74 -7.60 -9.16
CA PRO A 84 4.99 -8.10 -9.74
C PRO A 84 5.63 -7.00 -10.61
N PRO A 85 6.94 -6.76 -10.49
CA PRO A 85 7.61 -5.74 -11.31
C PRO A 85 7.67 -6.16 -12.78
N ILE A 86 7.95 -5.19 -13.64
CA ILE A 86 8.07 -5.40 -15.09
C ILE A 86 9.12 -6.49 -15.37
N GLY A 87 8.73 -7.52 -16.12
CA GLY A 87 9.61 -8.64 -16.47
C GLY A 87 9.65 -9.77 -15.42
N ALA A 88 8.84 -9.70 -14.37
CA ALA A 88 8.67 -10.78 -13.40
C ALA A 88 7.25 -11.32 -13.43
N GLU A 89 7.11 -12.65 -13.45
CA GLU A 89 5.80 -13.31 -13.37
C GLU A 89 5.19 -13.21 -11.97
N THR A 90 6.03 -13.18 -10.93
CA THR A 90 5.61 -13.13 -9.53
C THR A 90 6.45 -12.16 -8.71
N ILE A 91 5.93 -11.77 -7.54
CA ILE A 91 6.70 -11.00 -6.55
C ILE A 91 7.94 -11.78 -6.09
N ASN A 92 7.80 -13.10 -5.89
CA ASN A 92 8.84 -13.93 -5.32
C ASN A 92 10.07 -14.04 -6.23
N SER A 93 9.88 -14.05 -7.56
CA SER A 93 10.97 -14.10 -8.53
C SER A 93 11.77 -12.80 -8.63
N ALA A 94 11.27 -11.70 -8.06
CA ALA A 94 11.91 -10.38 -8.12
C ALA A 94 12.44 -9.87 -6.77
N LEU A 95 12.43 -10.72 -5.74
CA LEU A 95 12.95 -10.35 -4.42
C LEU A 95 14.47 -10.08 -4.48
N PRO A 96 14.98 -9.16 -3.65
CA PRO A 96 16.42 -9.02 -3.45
C PRO A 96 17.03 -10.33 -2.94
N GLU A 97 18.31 -10.55 -3.26
CA GLU A 97 19.05 -11.70 -2.76
C GLU A 97 19.12 -11.68 -1.22
N GLY A 98 18.94 -12.83 -0.58
CA GLY A 98 18.93 -12.94 0.89
C GLY A 98 17.71 -12.33 1.59
N PHE A 99 16.77 -11.70 0.86
CA PHE A 99 15.63 -11.00 1.46
C PHE A 99 14.74 -11.90 2.32
N ASN A 100 14.54 -13.16 1.92
CA ASN A 100 13.77 -14.13 2.71
C ASN A 100 14.50 -14.61 3.95
N GLU A 101 15.82 -14.71 3.90
CA GLU A 101 16.67 -15.20 4.99
C GLU A 101 16.87 -14.13 6.08
N ASN A 102 16.70 -12.86 5.73
CA ASN A 102 16.77 -11.74 6.65
C ASN A 102 15.44 -11.43 7.34
N LYS A 103 14.34 -12.12 6.97
CA LYS A 103 13.03 -12.07 7.64
C LYS A 103 13.14 -12.60 9.08
N GLY A 104 13.68 -11.78 9.97
CA GLY A 104 13.84 -12.12 11.39
C GLY A 104 15.13 -11.61 12.03
N LYS A 105 16.16 -11.22 11.25
CA LYS A 105 17.44 -10.78 11.82
C LYS A 105 17.41 -9.36 12.38
N ARG A 106 16.46 -8.51 11.94
CA ARG A 106 16.35 -7.09 12.32
C ARG A 106 15.01 -6.70 12.98
N GLY A 107 14.27 -7.68 13.51
CA GLY A 107 13.12 -7.43 14.40
C GLY A 107 11.78 -7.10 13.74
N GLY A 108 11.72 -6.87 12.42
CA GLY A 108 10.47 -6.66 11.69
C GLY A 108 9.93 -7.96 11.07
N SER A 109 8.67 -8.32 11.33
CA SER A 109 7.95 -9.30 10.51
C SER A 109 7.62 -8.66 9.17
N CYS A 110 8.02 -9.27 8.04
CA CYS A 110 7.81 -8.73 6.70
C CYS A 110 6.70 -9.50 5.96
N ARG A 111 5.67 -8.80 5.45
CA ARG A 111 4.61 -9.42 4.64
C ARG A 111 4.42 -8.66 3.32
N LEU A 112 4.64 -9.37 2.22
CA LEU A 112 4.37 -8.91 0.85
C LEU A 112 3.07 -9.56 0.36
N LYS A 113 2.22 -8.76 -0.28
CA LYS A 113 0.97 -9.25 -0.87
C LYS A 113 0.83 -8.74 -2.30
N SER A 114 0.50 -9.66 -3.21
CA SER A 114 0.11 -9.38 -4.61
C SER A 114 -1.39 -9.24 -4.80
N ASP A 115 -2.19 -9.76 -3.86
CA ASP A 115 -3.63 -9.89 -4.03
C ASP A 115 -4.39 -8.60 -3.65
N SER A 116 -4.98 -7.99 -4.67
CA SER A 116 -5.76 -6.75 -4.64
C SER A 116 -6.98 -6.80 -3.70
N ALA A 117 -7.60 -7.97 -3.50
CA ALA A 117 -8.84 -8.08 -2.72
C ALA A 117 -8.62 -7.78 -1.23
N ALA A 118 -7.57 -8.35 -0.63
CA ALA A 118 -7.28 -8.10 0.77
C ALA A 118 -6.66 -6.73 1.03
N VAL A 119 -6.00 -6.14 0.04
CA VAL A 119 -5.46 -4.78 0.11
C VAL A 119 -6.59 -3.77 0.15
N LYS A 120 -7.62 -3.96 -0.69
CA LYS A 120 -8.88 -3.20 -0.58
C LYS A 120 -9.52 -3.35 0.78
N LEU A 121 -9.48 -4.56 1.35
CA LEU A 121 -10.02 -4.77 2.68
C LEU A 121 -9.23 -4.01 3.75
N ILE A 122 -7.90 -4.09 3.76
CA ILE A 122 -7.05 -3.35 4.72
C ILE A 122 -7.27 -1.84 4.61
N LEU A 123 -7.47 -1.31 3.39
CA LEU A 123 -7.74 0.10 3.15
C LEU A 123 -9.13 0.55 3.63
N ASN A 124 -10.13 -0.33 3.61
CA ASN A 124 -11.51 -0.04 4.00
C ASN A 124 -11.76 -0.13 5.52
N TYR A 125 -10.79 -0.61 6.31
CA TYR A 125 -10.87 -0.66 7.78
C TYR A 125 -10.18 0.54 8.48
N LYS A 126 -9.89 1.61 7.72
CA LYS A 126 -9.25 2.83 8.24
C LYS A 126 -10.25 3.96 8.48
#